data_AF-A0AAW0B7H9-F1
#
_entry.id   AF-A0AAW0B7H9-F1
#
_cell.length_a   1.000
_cell.length_b   1.000
_cell.length_c   1.000
_cell.angle_alpha   90.00
_cell.angle_beta   90.00
_cell.angle_gamma   90.00
#
_symmetry.space_group_name_H-M   'P 1'
#
loop_
_entity.id
_entity.type
_entity.pdbx_description
1 polymer ?
#
loop_
_entity_poly.entity_id
_entity_poly.type
_entity_poly.pdbx_seq_one_letter_code
_entity_poly.pdbx_strand_id
1 'polypeptide(L)'
;MPWAKVRKSQATRRQENREKSARHYARHRQQILARKKAARDLLAKRAEAEWAGRKGESTVRGGDSIKPIGTLSSATQLTRISKALNRYTKGRPSQFLEALYKTYIQEELSNPSNASQTNSTLTAAEDTISDLLSSCYRLENDILQEGAYPDFNEVHTLTKRIKCILDCVLNMEMMVMDPEENLEKAYSDKRLDFQKVQIQQWINGVEAVPE
;
A
#
# COMPACT_ATOMS: atom_id res chain seq x y z
N MET A 1 -53.06 -26.96 -16.91
CA MET A 1 -52.17 -26.78 -18.08
C MET A 1 -50.74 -26.62 -17.60
N PRO A 2 -49.78 -27.44 -18.07
CA PRO A 2 -48.38 -27.27 -17.66
C PRO A 2 -47.76 -26.08 -18.42
N TRP A 3 -47.18 -25.14 -17.69
CA TRP A 3 -46.49 -23.99 -18.26
C TRP A 3 -45.27 -24.46 -19.04
N ALA A 4 -45.18 -24.09 -20.32
CA ALA A 4 -44.02 -24.40 -21.15
C ALA A 4 -42.77 -23.78 -20.52
N LYS A 5 -41.82 -24.63 -20.08
CA LYS A 5 -40.53 -24.16 -19.58
C LYS A 5 -39.77 -23.54 -20.76
N VAL A 6 -39.80 -22.21 -20.85
CA VAL A 6 -39.00 -21.45 -21.81
C VAL A 6 -37.53 -21.71 -21.48
N ARG A 7 -36.93 -22.66 -22.19
CA ARG A 7 -35.51 -22.96 -22.07
C ARG A 7 -34.74 -21.81 -22.71
N LYS A 8 -34.22 -20.91 -21.88
CA LYS A 8 -33.24 -19.90 -22.32
C LYS A 8 -32.13 -20.60 -23.09
N SER A 9 -31.77 -20.04 -24.24
CA SER A 9 -30.67 -20.54 -25.07
C SER A 9 -29.37 -20.53 -24.28
N GLN A 10 -28.43 -21.40 -24.64
CA GLN A 10 -27.13 -21.45 -23.97
C GLN A 10 -26.38 -20.11 -24.08
N ALA A 11 -26.58 -19.38 -25.18
CA ALA A 11 -26.03 -18.05 -25.40
C ALA A 11 -26.59 -17.01 -24.42
N THR A 12 -27.90 -17.00 -24.18
CA THR A 12 -28.53 -16.07 -23.22
C THR A 12 -28.10 -16.34 -21.79
N ARG A 13 -27.91 -17.61 -21.39
CA ARG A 13 -27.38 -17.94 -20.06
C ARG A 13 -25.93 -17.49 -19.86
N ARG A 14 -25.09 -17.61 -20.90
CA ARG A 14 -23.70 -17.13 -20.86
C ARG A 14 -23.64 -15.61 -20.73
N GLN A 15 -24.48 -14.89 -21.46
CA GLN A 15 -24.60 -13.43 -21.37
C GLN A 15 -25.04 -13.00 -19.95
N GLU A 16 -26.09 -13.62 -19.41
CA GLU A 16 -26.59 -13.31 -18.06
C GLU A 16 -25.55 -13.62 -16.97
N ASN A 17 -24.77 -14.70 -17.11
CA ASN A 17 -23.69 -15.00 -16.17
C ASN A 17 -22.56 -13.97 -16.27
N ARG A 18 -22.16 -13.55 -17.47
CA ARG A 18 -21.15 -12.48 -17.66
C ARG A 18 -21.60 -11.17 -17.00
N GLU A 19 -22.86 -10.79 -17.19
CA GLU A 19 -23.39 -9.58 -16.57
C GLU A 19 -23.49 -9.68 -15.05
N LYS A 20 -23.90 -10.84 -14.51
CA LYS A 20 -23.93 -11.08 -13.06
C LYS A 20 -22.53 -10.99 -12.45
N SER A 21 -21.56 -11.65 -13.08
CA SER A 21 -20.15 -11.59 -12.66
C SER A 21 -19.63 -10.14 -12.73
N ALA A 22 -19.84 -9.44 -13.85
CA ALA A 22 -19.41 -8.04 -13.99
C ALA A 22 -20.00 -7.12 -12.91
N ARG A 23 -21.29 -7.28 -12.58
CA ARG A 23 -21.94 -6.51 -11.50
C ARG A 23 -21.39 -6.87 -10.12
N HIS A 24 -21.08 -8.14 -9.88
CA HIS A 24 -20.44 -8.59 -8.64
C HIS A 24 -19.06 -7.95 -8.48
N TYR A 25 -18.21 -8.01 -9.51
CA TYR A 25 -16.88 -7.41 -9.50
C TYR A 25 -16.93 -5.88 -9.36
N ALA A 26 -17.89 -5.21 -10.01
CA ALA A 26 -18.06 -3.77 -9.86
C ALA A 26 -18.41 -3.37 -8.42
N ARG A 27 -19.31 -4.10 -7.75
CA ARG A 27 -19.65 -3.86 -6.34
C ARG A 27 -18.49 -4.16 -5.41
N HIS A 28 -17.76 -5.24 -5.65
CA HIS A 28 -16.61 -5.61 -4.84
C HIS A 28 -15.47 -4.58 -5.00
N ARG A 29 -15.21 -4.12 -6.23
CA ARG A 29 -14.28 -3.01 -6.50
C ARG A 29 -14.69 -1.73 -5.77
N GLN A 30 -15.98 -1.41 -5.77
CA GLN A 30 -16.49 -0.26 -5.01
C GLN A 30 -16.32 -0.45 -3.50
N GLN A 31 -16.52 -1.65 -2.96
CA GLN A 31 -16.25 -1.94 -1.54
C GLN A 31 -14.76 -1.82 -1.20
N ILE A 32 -13.85 -2.28 -2.06
CA ILE A 32 -12.40 -2.11 -1.88
C ILE A 32 -12.05 -0.63 -1.92
N LEU A 33 -12.53 0.13 -2.91
CA LEU A 33 -12.28 1.57 -2.99
C LEU A 33 -12.87 2.31 -1.79
N ALA A 34 -14.04 1.90 -1.29
CA ALA A 34 -14.65 2.45 -0.09
C ALA A 34 -13.84 2.09 1.17
N ARG A 35 -13.31 0.88 1.30
CA ARG A 35 -12.37 0.49 2.35
C ARG A 35 -11.07 1.29 2.28
N LYS A 36 -10.50 1.49 1.08
CA LYS A 36 -9.32 2.34 0.85
C LYS A 36 -9.59 3.80 1.26
N LYS A 37 -10.76 4.32 0.93
CA LYS A 37 -11.18 5.67 1.36
C LYS A 37 -11.35 5.72 2.88
N ALA A 38 -12.03 4.75 3.46
CA ALA A 38 -12.24 4.68 4.91
C ALA A 38 -10.91 4.55 5.67
N ALA A 39 -9.96 3.75 5.18
CA ALA A 39 -8.62 3.63 5.77
C ALA A 39 -7.88 4.97 5.72
N ARG A 40 -7.92 5.69 4.59
CA ARG A 40 -7.35 7.05 4.49
C ARG A 40 -8.03 8.04 5.45
N ASP A 41 -9.35 8.00 5.54
CA ASP A 41 -10.12 8.88 6.43
C ASP A 41 -9.82 8.56 7.91
N LEU A 42 -9.58 7.28 8.24
CA LEU A 42 -9.22 6.83 9.58
C LEU A 42 -7.78 7.22 9.94
N LEU A 43 -6.85 7.13 8.99
CA LEU A 43 -5.49 7.66 9.14
C LEU A 43 -5.48 9.19 9.34
N ALA A 44 -6.28 9.92 8.58
CA ALA A 44 -6.44 11.36 8.73
C ALA A 44 -7.03 11.72 10.11
N LYS A 45 -8.10 11.05 10.53
CA LYS A 45 -8.70 11.25 11.87
C LYS A 45 -7.76 10.86 13.00
N ARG A 46 -6.97 9.81 12.86
CA ARG A 46 -5.99 9.38 13.87
C ARG A 46 -4.85 10.40 13.99
N ALA A 47 -4.41 10.97 12.87
CA ALA A 47 -3.46 12.07 12.87
C ALA A 47 -4.03 13.32 13.57
N GLU A 48 -5.30 13.66 13.34
CA GLU A 48 -5.99 14.78 14.01
C GLU A 48 -6.21 14.54 15.52
N ALA A 49 -6.61 13.32 15.92
CA ALA A 49 -6.86 12.97 17.32
C ALA A 49 -5.58 12.93 18.18
N GLU A 50 -4.47 12.44 17.63
CA GLU A 50 -3.15 12.53 18.31
C GLU A 50 -2.70 13.98 18.44
N TRP A 51 -3.04 14.85 17.49
CA TRP A 51 -2.80 16.29 17.56
C TRP A 51 -3.61 16.97 18.67
N ALA A 52 -4.88 16.59 18.83
CA ALA A 52 -5.73 17.06 19.92
C ALA A 52 -5.23 16.58 21.29
N GLY A 53 -4.75 15.34 21.39
CA GLY A 53 -4.19 14.76 22.63
C GLY A 53 -2.92 15.44 23.11
N ARG A 54 -2.03 15.88 22.20
CA ARG A 54 -0.80 16.60 22.57
C ARG A 54 -1.03 18.01 23.15
N LYS A 55 -2.20 18.62 22.94
CA LYS A 55 -2.55 19.86 23.65
C LYS A 55 -2.98 19.63 25.11
N GLY A 56 -3.25 18.38 25.50
CA GLY A 56 -3.79 18.03 26.82
C GLY A 56 -2.80 17.42 27.81
N GLU A 57 -1.66 16.89 27.36
CA GLU A 57 -0.83 16.02 28.21
C GLU A 57 0.61 16.55 28.32
N SER A 58 0.82 17.42 29.30
CA SER A 58 2.14 17.87 29.75
C SER A 58 2.26 17.65 31.25
N THR A 59 2.37 16.39 31.69
CA THR A 59 2.87 16.04 33.04
C THR A 59 3.41 14.58 33.11
N VAL A 60 4.75 14.45 33.31
CA VAL A 60 5.48 13.61 34.30
C VAL A 60 5.03 12.13 34.47
N ARG A 61 5.83 11.03 34.38
CA ARG A 61 7.20 10.68 34.86
C ARG A 61 7.60 9.26 34.36
N GLY A 62 8.90 9.04 34.14
CA GLY A 62 9.67 7.88 34.63
C GLY A 62 9.46 6.48 34.05
N GLY A 63 10.36 6.08 33.13
CA GLY A 63 10.59 4.70 32.70
C GLY A 63 11.22 4.68 31.31
N ASP A 64 12.49 4.24 31.21
CA ASP A 64 13.34 4.12 30.01
C ASP A 64 12.78 4.73 28.73
N SER A 65 12.94 6.06 28.64
CA SER A 65 12.29 6.86 27.62
C SER A 65 13.04 6.75 26.29
N ILE A 66 12.42 6.08 25.32
CA ILE A 66 12.49 6.48 23.92
C ILE A 66 12.27 8.00 23.93
N LYS A 67 13.33 8.78 23.70
CA LYS A 67 13.26 10.24 23.80
C LYS A 67 12.10 10.73 22.94
N PRO A 68 11.19 11.57 23.48
CA PRO A 68 10.07 12.09 22.72
C PRO A 68 10.57 12.80 21.46
N ILE A 69 9.86 12.59 20.36
CA ILE A 69 10.19 13.03 18.99
C ILE A 69 10.47 14.55 18.87
N GLY A 70 10.12 15.36 19.87
CA GLY A 70 10.32 16.81 19.88
C GLY A 70 11.74 17.34 20.14
N THR A 71 12.82 16.60 19.84
CA THR A 71 14.21 17.09 20.03
C THR A 71 15.20 16.74 18.91
N LEU A 72 14.74 16.15 17.80
CA LEU A 72 15.61 15.75 16.70
C LEU A 72 15.44 16.68 15.51
N SER A 73 16.54 17.15 14.94
CA SER A 73 16.50 17.93 13.70
C SER A 73 15.78 17.15 12.59
N SER A 74 15.11 17.86 11.69
CA SER A 74 14.38 17.31 10.55
C SER A 74 15.26 16.37 9.71
N ALA A 75 16.50 16.77 9.41
CA ALA A 75 17.51 15.91 8.80
C ALA A 75 17.77 14.57 9.54
N THR A 76 17.78 14.59 10.88
CA THR A 76 17.98 13.36 11.68
C THR A 76 16.76 12.44 11.59
N GLN A 77 15.55 13.02 11.61
CA GLN A 77 14.31 12.26 11.48
C GLN A 77 14.19 11.64 10.08
N LEU A 78 14.49 12.41 9.03
CA LEU A 78 14.57 11.95 7.65
C LEU A 78 15.53 10.77 7.50
N THR A 79 16.74 10.90 8.06
CA THR A 79 17.75 9.84 8.04
C THR A 79 17.25 8.57 8.73
N ARG A 80 16.49 8.69 9.81
CA ARG A 80 15.91 7.52 10.52
C ARG A 80 14.86 6.81 9.68
N ILE A 81 13.94 7.56 9.07
CA ILE A 81 12.89 6.97 8.22
C ILE A 81 13.53 6.28 7.01
N SER A 82 14.49 6.94 6.34
CA SER A 82 15.24 6.36 5.24
C SER A 82 15.98 5.07 5.64
N LYS A 83 16.64 5.06 6.80
CA LYS A 83 17.30 3.85 7.34
C LYS A 83 16.30 2.75 7.69
N ALA A 84 15.15 3.08 8.23
CA ALA A 84 14.11 2.10 8.55
C ALA A 84 13.58 1.42 7.28
N LEU A 85 13.28 2.21 6.25
CA LEU A 85 12.89 1.70 4.92
C LEU A 85 13.98 0.79 4.33
N ASN A 86 15.24 1.22 4.38
CA ASN A 86 16.36 0.43 3.85
C ASN A 86 16.59 -0.86 4.65
N ARG A 87 16.42 -0.86 5.97
CA ARG A 87 16.52 -2.09 6.77
C ARG A 87 15.43 -3.08 6.41
N TYR A 88 14.20 -2.59 6.27
CA TYR A 88 13.05 -3.41 5.92
C TYR A 88 13.19 -4.02 4.52
N THR A 89 13.57 -3.20 3.54
CA THR A 89 13.71 -3.61 2.14
C THR A 89 15.08 -4.18 1.78
N LYS A 90 15.97 -4.36 2.77
CA LYS A 90 17.38 -4.77 2.58
C LYS A 90 18.14 -3.86 1.59
N GLY A 91 17.77 -2.58 1.54
CA GLY A 91 18.35 -1.54 0.70
C GLY A 91 17.94 -1.61 -0.78
N ARG A 92 17.05 -2.54 -1.15
CA ARG A 92 16.58 -2.71 -2.53
C ARG A 92 15.07 -2.90 -2.56
N PRO A 93 14.28 -1.81 -2.41
CA PRO A 93 12.83 -1.91 -2.37
C PRO A 93 12.20 -2.57 -3.61
N SER A 94 12.76 -2.42 -4.81
CA SER A 94 12.24 -3.12 -5.98
C SER A 94 12.42 -4.65 -5.90
N GLN A 95 13.55 -5.13 -5.38
CA GLN A 95 13.81 -6.56 -5.18
C GLN A 95 12.97 -7.12 -4.04
N PHE A 96 12.75 -6.33 -2.99
CA PHE A 96 11.82 -6.66 -1.92
C PHE A 96 10.40 -6.89 -2.47
N LEU A 97 9.89 -5.99 -3.32
CA LEU A 97 8.57 -6.14 -3.94
C LEU A 97 8.47 -7.39 -4.82
N GLU A 98 9.51 -7.71 -5.58
CA GLU A 98 9.54 -8.92 -6.39
C GLU A 98 9.55 -10.19 -5.54
N ALA A 99 10.33 -10.21 -4.46
CA ALA A 99 10.36 -11.33 -3.52
C ALA A 99 9.02 -11.51 -2.81
N LEU A 100 8.43 -10.41 -2.33
CA LEU A 100 7.11 -10.38 -1.70
C LEU A 100 6.04 -10.98 -2.62
N TYR A 101 6.04 -10.58 -3.89
CA TYR A 101 5.13 -11.13 -4.89
C TYR A 101 5.33 -12.64 -5.11
N LYS A 102 6.58 -13.09 -5.25
CA LYS A 102 6.89 -14.52 -5.42
C LYS A 102 6.43 -15.35 -4.23
N THR A 103 6.68 -14.88 -3.01
CA THR A 103 6.23 -15.54 -1.77
C THR A 103 4.71 -15.62 -1.73
N TYR A 104 4.03 -14.51 -2.04
CA TYR A 104 2.58 -14.48 -2.05
C TYR A 104 1.96 -15.44 -3.09
N ILE A 105 2.51 -15.50 -4.30
CA ILE A 105 2.06 -16.45 -5.33
C ILE A 105 2.32 -17.91 -4.89
N GLN A 106 3.45 -18.20 -4.25
CA GLN A 106 3.74 -19.53 -3.71
C GLN A 106 2.77 -19.93 -2.59
N GLU A 107 2.41 -19.00 -1.71
CA GLU A 107 1.41 -19.20 -0.66
C GLU A 107 0.03 -19.51 -1.27
N GLU A 108 -0.38 -18.75 -2.29
CA GLU A 108 -1.66 -18.92 -2.97
C GLU A 108 -1.76 -20.25 -3.75
N LEU A 109 -0.68 -20.64 -4.45
CA LEU A 109 -0.60 -21.91 -5.19
C LEU A 109 -0.61 -23.13 -4.27
N SER A 110 -0.08 -23.00 -3.04
CA SER A 110 0.06 -24.10 -2.10
C SER A 110 -1.23 -24.40 -1.33
N ASN A 111 -2.12 -23.43 -1.11
CA ASN A 111 -3.39 -23.64 -0.39
C ASN A 111 -4.45 -22.56 -0.70
N PRO A 112 -5.31 -22.76 -1.72
CA PRO A 112 -6.36 -21.80 -2.10
C PRO A 112 -7.51 -21.67 -1.08
N SER A 113 -7.59 -22.56 -0.08
CA SER A 113 -8.62 -22.57 0.97
C SER A 113 -8.31 -21.69 2.19
N ASN A 114 -7.07 -21.18 2.32
CA ASN A 114 -6.64 -20.33 3.44
C ASN A 114 -6.52 -18.83 3.09
N ALA A 115 -6.81 -18.43 1.84
CA ALA A 115 -6.74 -17.05 1.36
C ALA A 115 -7.58 -16.05 2.19
N SER A 116 -8.52 -16.53 3.02
CA SER A 116 -9.35 -15.72 3.92
C SER A 116 -8.91 -15.70 5.38
N GLN A 117 -7.86 -16.43 5.80
CA GLN A 117 -7.57 -16.63 7.23
C GLN A 117 -6.12 -16.46 7.67
N THR A 118 -5.18 -16.18 6.77
CA THR A 118 -3.81 -15.81 7.14
C THR A 118 -3.61 -14.31 7.00
N ASN A 119 -3.03 -13.68 8.01
CA ASN A 119 -2.39 -12.37 7.88
C ASN A 119 -1.32 -12.51 6.80
N SER A 120 -1.69 -12.22 5.55
CA SER A 120 -0.85 -12.49 4.39
C SER A 120 0.46 -11.71 4.52
N THR A 121 1.54 -12.25 3.96
CA THR A 121 2.83 -11.54 3.88
C THR A 121 2.68 -10.13 3.28
N LEU A 122 1.68 -9.94 2.40
CA LEU A 122 1.26 -8.63 1.89
C LEU A 122 0.68 -7.71 2.96
N THR A 123 -0.22 -8.19 3.82
CA THR A 123 -0.83 -7.38 4.89
C THR A 123 0.22 -6.85 5.86
N ALA A 124 1.18 -7.70 6.26
CA ALA A 124 2.29 -7.27 7.12
C ALA A 124 3.20 -6.22 6.44
N ALA A 125 3.39 -6.35 5.12
CA ALA A 125 4.13 -5.37 4.33
C ALA A 125 3.37 -4.05 4.19
N GLU A 126 2.06 -4.11 3.93
CA GLU A 126 1.18 -2.95 3.87
C GLU A 126 1.24 -2.15 5.18
N ASP A 127 1.05 -2.81 6.33
CA ASP A 127 1.07 -2.17 7.64
C ASP A 127 2.41 -1.45 7.89
N THR A 128 3.53 -2.15 7.66
CA THR A 128 4.87 -1.60 7.90
C THR A 128 5.17 -0.39 7.00
N ILE A 129 4.79 -0.46 5.72
CA ILE A 129 5.03 0.62 4.76
C ILE A 129 4.09 1.80 5.03
N SER A 130 2.86 1.54 5.46
CA SER A 130 1.88 2.55 5.86
C SER A 130 2.34 3.34 7.09
N ASP A 131 2.96 2.67 8.07
CA ASP A 131 3.53 3.33 9.25
C ASP A 131 4.71 4.25 8.88
N LEU A 132 5.57 3.81 7.98
CA LEU A 132 6.67 4.64 7.44
C LEU A 132 6.12 5.86 6.68
N LEU A 133 5.07 5.68 5.87
CA LEU A 133 4.44 6.76 5.14
C LEU A 133 3.81 7.79 6.09
N SER A 134 3.12 7.32 7.14
CA SER A 134 2.54 8.17 8.17
C SER A 134 3.61 8.98 8.91
N SER A 135 4.78 8.38 9.16
CA SER A 135 5.92 9.07 9.76
C SER A 135 6.48 10.17 8.85
N CYS A 136 6.53 9.93 7.53
CA CYS A 136 6.93 10.93 6.54
C CYS A 136 5.96 12.12 6.49
N TYR A 137 4.65 11.89 6.43
CA TYR A 137 3.67 12.99 6.43
C TYR A 137 3.72 13.85 7.69
N ARG A 138 4.00 13.24 8.86
CA ARG A 138 4.21 13.98 10.10
C ARG A 138 5.42 14.90 9.98
N LEU A 139 6.55 14.37 9.51
CA LEU A 139 7.77 15.15 9.32
C LEU A 139 7.59 16.29 8.30
N GLU A 140 6.88 16.07 7.19
CA GLU A 140 6.54 17.13 6.23
C GLU A 140 5.77 18.27 6.90
N ASN A 141 4.74 17.93 7.70
CA ASN A 141 3.94 18.92 8.40
C ASN A 141 4.74 19.68 9.47
N ASP A 142 5.60 18.98 10.23
CA ASP A 142 6.46 19.60 11.25
C ASP A 142 7.42 20.61 10.58
N ILE A 143 8.05 20.24 9.46
CA ILE A 143 8.92 21.13 8.67
C ILE A 143 8.18 22.38 8.17
N LEU A 144 6.96 22.20 7.66
CA LEU A 144 6.14 23.31 7.16
C LEU A 144 5.75 24.28 8.29
N GLN A 145 5.52 23.77 9.50
CA GLN A 145 5.18 24.60 10.67
C GLN A 145 6.40 25.32 11.25
N GLU A 146 7.57 24.70 11.22
CA GLU A 146 8.83 25.29 11.70
C GLU A 146 9.45 26.30 10.72
N GLY A 147 8.95 26.37 9.47
CA GLY A 147 9.52 27.22 8.42
C GLY A 147 10.90 26.75 7.92
N ALA A 148 11.26 25.50 8.19
CA ALA A 148 12.56 24.91 7.88
C ALA A 148 12.58 24.28 6.47
N TYR A 149 12.42 25.11 5.43
CA TYR A 149 12.31 24.67 4.03
C TYR A 149 13.46 23.86 3.39
N PRO A 150 14.75 23.92 3.81
CA PRO A 150 15.79 23.21 3.07
C PRO A 150 15.62 21.68 3.08
N ASP A 151 15.05 21.11 4.14
CA ASP A 151 14.87 19.65 4.26
C ASP A 151 13.56 19.17 3.59
N PHE A 152 12.62 20.07 3.27
CA PHE A 152 11.28 19.71 2.79
C PHE A 152 11.29 18.88 1.50
N ASN A 153 12.13 19.27 0.53
CA ASN A 153 12.19 18.56 -0.76
C ASN A 153 12.69 17.13 -0.61
N GLU A 154 13.63 16.88 0.31
CA GLU A 154 14.16 15.54 0.55
C GLU A 154 13.12 14.65 1.24
N VAL A 155 12.43 15.18 2.27
CA VAL A 155 11.33 14.47 2.92
C VAL A 155 10.23 14.17 1.90
N HIS A 156 9.86 15.15 1.09
CA HIS A 156 8.81 14.99 0.10
C HIS A 156 9.13 13.96 -0.98
N THR A 157 10.39 13.91 -1.40
CA THR A 157 10.87 12.87 -2.33
C THR A 157 10.78 11.49 -1.69
N LEU A 158 11.19 11.36 -0.42
CA LEU A 158 11.06 10.10 0.32
C LEU A 158 9.59 9.68 0.49
N THR A 159 8.70 10.61 0.83
CA THR A 159 7.25 10.37 0.93
C THR A 159 6.69 9.80 -0.35
N LYS A 160 7.01 10.41 -1.50
CA LYS A 160 6.59 9.93 -2.83
C LYS A 160 7.10 8.52 -3.13
N ARG A 161 8.35 8.22 -2.76
CA ARG A 161 8.94 6.88 -2.94
C ARG A 161 8.24 5.84 -2.08
N ILE A 162 8.04 6.10 -0.78
CA ILE A 162 7.34 5.19 0.12
C ILE A 162 5.91 4.94 -0.35
N LYS A 163 5.22 6.00 -0.79
CA LYS A 163 3.88 5.90 -1.38
C LYS A 163 3.85 5.00 -2.62
N CYS A 164 4.82 5.14 -3.51
CA CYS A 164 4.94 4.30 -4.70
C CYS A 164 5.11 2.82 -4.33
N ILE A 165 5.93 2.51 -3.31
CA ILE A 165 6.09 1.15 -2.79
C ILE A 165 4.76 0.62 -2.25
N LEU A 166 4.04 1.42 -1.45
CA LEU A 166 2.73 1.05 -0.90
C LEU A 166 1.71 0.75 -2.00
N ASP A 167 1.63 1.61 -3.01
CA ASP A 167 0.73 1.41 -4.16
C ASP A 167 1.07 0.10 -4.90
N CYS A 168 2.35 -0.27 -5.00
CA CYS A 168 2.76 -1.55 -5.57
C CYS A 168 2.28 -2.75 -4.74
N VAL A 169 2.42 -2.70 -3.41
CA VAL A 169 1.93 -3.77 -2.50
C VAL A 169 0.41 -3.91 -2.60
N LEU A 170 -0.32 -2.79 -2.55
CA LEU A 170 -1.78 -2.77 -2.68
C LEU A 170 -2.28 -3.26 -4.05
N ASN A 171 -1.50 -3.07 -5.11
CA ASN A 171 -1.84 -3.61 -6.43
C ASN A 171 -1.69 -5.13 -6.47
N MET A 172 -0.67 -5.70 -5.80
CA MET A 172 -0.48 -7.15 -5.70
C MET A 172 -1.67 -7.84 -5.03
N GLU A 173 -2.19 -7.27 -3.94
CA GLU A 173 -3.37 -7.79 -3.22
C GLU A 173 -4.62 -7.81 -4.11
N MET A 174 -4.80 -6.81 -4.98
CA MET A 174 -5.95 -6.76 -5.89
C MET A 174 -5.88 -7.78 -7.04
N MET A 175 -4.72 -8.41 -7.29
CA MET A 175 -4.53 -9.29 -8.46
C MET A 175 -4.94 -10.75 -8.23
N VAL A 176 -5.04 -11.23 -6.98
CA VAL A 176 -5.48 -12.61 -6.66
C VAL A 176 -7.00 -12.80 -6.73
N MET A 177 -7.73 -11.72 -7.00
CA MET A 177 -9.20 -11.72 -7.03
C MET A 177 -9.81 -12.26 -8.34
N ASP A 178 -9.00 -12.66 -9.34
CA ASP A 178 -9.49 -13.21 -10.61
C ASP A 178 -8.75 -14.53 -10.98
N PRO A 179 -9.39 -15.70 -10.83
CA PRO A 179 -8.74 -17.01 -11.04
C PRO A 179 -8.37 -17.32 -12.50
N GLU A 180 -8.74 -16.45 -13.46
CA GLU A 180 -8.36 -16.54 -14.88
C GLU A 180 -7.19 -15.58 -15.25
N GLU A 181 -6.71 -14.75 -14.33
CA GLU A 181 -5.64 -13.77 -14.60
C GLU A 181 -4.26 -14.34 -14.24
N ASN A 182 -3.60 -14.99 -15.21
CA ASN A 182 -2.22 -15.45 -15.05
C ASN A 182 -1.23 -14.28 -14.99
N LEU A 183 -0.08 -14.51 -14.31
CA LEU A 183 1.08 -13.61 -14.18
C LEU A 183 1.37 -12.81 -15.46
N GLU A 184 1.44 -13.51 -16.59
CA GLU A 184 1.76 -12.94 -17.91
C GLU A 184 0.74 -11.90 -18.36
N LYS A 185 -0.54 -12.07 -18.02
CA LYS A 185 -1.60 -11.13 -18.36
C LYS A 185 -1.50 -9.86 -17.52
N ALA A 186 -1.29 -10.01 -16.21
CA ALA A 186 -1.03 -8.90 -15.29
C ALA A 186 0.20 -8.06 -15.71
N TYR A 187 1.24 -8.72 -16.22
CA TYR A 187 2.42 -8.06 -16.81
C TYR A 187 2.11 -7.38 -18.14
N SER A 188 1.41 -8.07 -19.05
CA SER A 188 1.06 -7.53 -20.38
C SER A 188 0.14 -6.31 -20.28
N ASP A 189 -0.74 -6.28 -19.27
CA ASP A 189 -1.69 -5.20 -19.02
C ASP A 189 -1.06 -4.04 -18.23
N LYS A 190 0.26 -4.10 -17.94
CA LYS A 190 1.00 -3.10 -17.14
C LYS A 190 0.34 -2.81 -15.79
N ARG A 191 -0.20 -3.85 -15.15
CA ARG A 191 -0.82 -3.74 -13.82
C ARG A 191 0.22 -3.84 -12.69
N LEU A 192 1.39 -4.43 -12.97
CA LEU A 192 2.55 -4.49 -12.08
C LEU A 192 3.69 -3.60 -12.59
N ASP A 193 3.68 -2.36 -12.09
CA ASP A 193 4.57 -1.31 -12.58
C ASP A 193 5.95 -1.29 -11.92
N PHE A 194 6.12 -2.00 -10.79
CA PHE A 194 7.39 -2.04 -10.05
C PHE A 194 8.56 -2.68 -10.81
N GLN A 195 8.31 -3.35 -11.95
CA GLN A 195 9.37 -3.91 -12.81
C GLN A 195 9.84 -2.97 -13.91
N LYS A 196 9.13 -1.87 -14.20
CA LYS A 196 9.61 -0.89 -15.18
C LYS A 196 10.92 -0.28 -14.68
N VAL A 197 11.97 -0.31 -15.51
CA VAL A 197 13.32 0.15 -15.13
C VAL A 197 13.30 1.55 -14.50
N GLN A 198 12.54 2.48 -15.10
CA GLN A 198 12.35 3.84 -14.57
C GLN A 198 11.74 3.85 -13.16
N ILE A 199 10.74 3.01 -12.91
CA ILE A 199 10.08 2.90 -11.60
C ILE A 199 11.00 2.22 -10.59
N GLN A 200 11.77 1.21 -11.00
CA GLN A 200 12.78 0.57 -10.15
C GLN A 200 13.85 1.56 -9.73
N GLN A 201 14.41 2.31 -10.67
CA GLN A 201 15.40 3.35 -10.41
C GLN A 201 14.84 4.40 -9.44
N TRP A 202 13.63 4.89 -9.71
CA TRP A 202 12.93 5.84 -8.85
C TRP A 202 12.72 5.32 -7.42
N ILE A 203 12.17 4.11 -7.28
CA ILE A 203 11.93 3.45 -6.00
C ILE A 203 13.24 3.26 -5.23
N ASN A 204 14.31 2.83 -5.92
CA ASN A 204 15.62 2.60 -5.32
C ASN A 204 16.39 3.91 -5.04
N GLY A 205 15.95 5.04 -5.58
CA GLY A 205 16.63 6.33 -5.45
C GLY A 205 17.90 6.41 -6.27
N VAL A 206 17.98 5.67 -7.37
CA VAL A 206 19.02 5.80 -8.39
C VAL A 206 18.53 6.87 -9.35
N GLU A 207 19.30 7.94 -9.58
CA GLU A 207 18.97 8.95 -10.59
C GLU A 207 18.71 8.24 -11.91
N ALA A 208 17.51 8.43 -12.47
CA ALA A 208 17.18 7.88 -13.77
C ALA A 208 18.13 8.52 -14.78
N VAL A 209 18.99 7.72 -15.40
CA VAL A 209 19.79 8.18 -16.53
C VAL A 209 18.78 8.61 -17.61
N PRO A 210 18.77 9.89 -18.03
CA PRO A 210 17.90 10.31 -19.12
C PRO A 210 18.33 9.56 -20.39
N GLU A 211 17.37 8.90 -21.05
CA GLU A 211 17.53 8.44 -22.44
C GLU A 211 17.52 9.63 -23.42
#